data_AF-A0A484ZEN0-F1
#
_entry.id   AF-A0A484ZEN0-F1
#
_cell.length_a   1.000
_cell.length_b   1.000
_cell.length_c   1.000
_cell.angle_alpha   90.00
_cell.angle_beta   90.00
_cell.angle_gamma   90.00
#
_symmetry.space_group_name_H-M   'P 1'
#
loop_
_entity.id
_entity.type
_entity.pdbx_description
1 polymer ?
#
loop_
_entity_poly.entity_id
_entity_poly.type
_entity_poly.pdbx_seq_one_letter_code
_entity_poly.pdbx_strand_id
1 'polypeptide(L)' 'MAPGDRLYLFTDGIVECESTEQELFGERRLQDLLASSSQDSMPAVFQRVQQTLIDWHPATNR' A
#
# COMPACT_ATOMS: atom_id res chain seq x y z
N MET A 1 0.26 -18.25 12.73
CA MET A 1 -0.02 -16.95 13.36
C MET A 1 0.44 -17.03 14.80
N ALA A 2 1.61 -16.48 15.08
CA ALA A 2 2.17 -16.33 16.41
C ALA A 2 1.78 -14.94 16.98
N PRO A 3 1.83 -14.74 18.30
CA PRO A 3 1.66 -13.42 18.89
C PRO A 3 2.65 -12.42 18.28
N GLY A 4 2.13 -11.33 17.72
CA GLY A 4 2.93 -10.31 17.02
C GLY A 4 2.82 -10.35 15.49
N ASP A 5 2.29 -11.44 14.91
CA ASP A 5 2.03 -11.51 13.47
C ASP A 5 0.95 -10.50 13.06
N ARG A 6 1.15 -9.86 11.91
CA ARG A 6 0.20 -8.91 11.32
C ARG A 6 -0.42 -9.52 10.06
N LEU A 7 -1.74 -9.66 10.06
CA LEU A 7 -2.50 -10.05 8.87
C LEU A 7 -3.09 -8.79 8.23
N TYR A 8 -2.79 -8.56 6.96
CA TYR A 8 -3.35 -7.48 6.18
C TYR A 8 -4.36 -8.05 5.18
N LEU A 9 -5.55 -7.46 5.15
CA LEU A 9 -6.60 -7.77 4.18
C LEU A 9 -6.83 -6.52 3.34
N PHE A 10 -6.83 -6.68 2.03
CA PHE A 10 -7.04 -5.61 1.08
C PHE A 10 -7.87 -6.10 -0.09
N THR A 11 -8.44 -5.15 -0.83
CA THR A 11 -9.14 -5.40 -2.07
C THR A 11 -8.19 -5.29 -3.26
N ASP A 12 -8.56 -5.91 -4.38
CA ASP A 12 -7.75 -5.89 -5.60
C ASP A 12 -7.47 -4.47 -6.11
N GLY A 13 -8.35 -3.51 -5.81
CA GLY A 13 -8.16 -2.10 -6.17
C GLY A 13 -6.88 -1.45 -5.63
N ILE A 14 -6.20 -2.03 -4.64
CA ILE A 14 -4.86 -1.56 -4.22
C ILE A 14 -3.80 -1.99 -5.23
N VAL A 15 -3.79 -3.27 -5.60
CA VAL A 15 -2.76 -3.82 -6.50
C VAL A 15 -3.03 -3.48 -7.95
N GLU A 16 -4.30 -3.28 -8.31
CA GLU A 16 -4.76 -2.82 -9.62
C GLU A 16 -4.69 -1.28 -9.78
N CYS A 17 -4.23 -0.55 -8.76
CA CYS A 17 -4.08 0.90 -8.84
C CYS A 17 -3.02 1.27 -9.88
N GLU A 18 -3.43 1.94 -10.95
CA GLU A 18 -2.54 2.38 -12.04
C GLU A 18 -1.85 3.70 -11.69
N SER A 19 -0.59 3.85 -12.11
CA SER A 19 0.10 5.13 -12.10
C SER A 19 -0.28 5.98 -13.31
N THR A 20 0.18 7.23 -13.35
CA THR A 20 0.08 8.09 -14.54
C THR A 20 0.77 7.52 -15.77
N GLU A 21 1.71 6.58 -15.59
CA GLU A 21 2.42 5.87 -16.66
C GLU A 21 1.75 4.52 -17.03
N GLN A 22 0.53 4.26 -16.54
CA GLN A 22 -0.21 3.01 -16.71
C GLN A 22 0.51 1.79 -16.10
N GLU A 23 1.34 1.99 -15.07
CA GLU A 23 1.95 0.91 -14.31
C GLU A 23 1.03 0.53 -13.14
N LEU A 24 0.71 -0.76 -12.99
CA LEU A 24 0.00 -1.24 -11.79
C LEU A 24 0.91 -1.15 -10.56
N PHE A 25 0.35 -0.75 -9.42
CA PHE A 25 1.07 -0.74 -8.15
C PHE A 25 1.58 -2.16 -7.80
N GLY A 26 0.72 -3.16 -7.97
CA GLY A 26 1.07 -4.56 -7.86
C GLY A 26 1.34 -5.07 -6.44
N GLU A 27 1.32 -6.40 -6.29
CA GLU A 27 1.48 -7.06 -4.99
C GLU A 27 2.87 -6.87 -4.40
N ARG A 28 3.93 -6.86 -5.23
CA ARG A 28 5.31 -6.77 -4.76
C ARG A 28 5.58 -5.46 -4.04
N ARG A 29 5.14 -4.32 -4.61
CA ARG A 29 5.32 -3.00 -4.00
C ARG A 29 4.54 -2.89 -2.68
N LEU A 30 3.34 -3.47 -2.62
CA LEU A 30 2.56 -3.54 -1.39
C LEU A 30 3.27 -4.37 -0.30
N GLN A 31 3.81 -5.54 -0.67
CA GLN A 31 4.56 -6.40 0.26
C GLN A 31 5.81 -5.70 0.79
N ASP A 32 6.60 -5.07 -0.09
CA ASP A 32 7.79 -4.32 0.29
C ASP A 32 7.45 -3.15 1.23
N LEU A 33 6.35 -2.46 0.95
CA LEU A 33 5.86 -1.35 1.78
C LEU A 33 5.49 -1.85 3.20
N LEU A 34 4.69 -2.92 3.28
CA LEU A 34 4.28 -3.50 4.56
C LEU A 34 5.48 -4.05 5.35
N ALA A 35 6.42 -4.69 4.67
CA ALA A 35 7.65 -5.20 5.27
C ALA A 35 8.50 -4.04 5.86
N SER A 36 8.64 -2.93 5.13
CA SER A 36 9.37 -1.75 5.59
C SER A 36 8.72 -1.05 6.78
N SER A 37 7.41 -1.24 6.99
CA SER A 37 6.63 -0.68 8.10
C SER A 37 6.35 -1.68 9.22
N SER A 38 7.09 -2.79 9.28
CA SER A 38 6.88 -3.84 10.30
C SER A 38 7.04 -3.33 11.73
N GLN A 39 7.86 -2.29 11.96
CA GLN A 39 8.06 -1.68 13.27
C GLN A 39 7.13 -0.50 13.55
N ASP A 40 6.42 0.00 12.53
CA ASP A 40 5.50 1.12 12.68
C ASP A 40 4.24 0.66 13.44
N SER A 41 3.56 1.61 14.08
CA SER A 41 2.23 1.36 14.65
C SER A 41 1.23 1.06 13.53
N MET A 42 0.17 0.30 13.82
CA MET A 42 -0.83 -0.04 12.80
C MET A 42 -1.42 1.21 12.09
N PRO A 43 -1.78 2.30 12.80
CA PRO A 43 -2.23 3.53 12.15
C PRO A 43 -1.19 4.16 11.21
N ALA A 44 0.09 4.13 11.59
CA ALA A 44 1.16 4.66 10.75
C ALA A 44 1.36 3.83 9.47
N VAL A 45 1.21 2.50 9.56
CA VAL A 45 1.23 1.62 8.38
C VAL A 45 0.10 2.01 7.41
N PHE A 46 -1.13 2.16 7.92
CA PHE A 46 -2.29 2.56 7.08
C PHE A 46 -2.09 3.93 6.44
N GLN A 47 -1.60 4.91 7.19
CA GLN A 47 -1.29 6.24 6.65
C GLN A 47 -0.24 6.17 5.54
N ARG A 48 0.81 5.36 5.73
CA ARG A 48 1.85 5.17 4.72
C ARG A 48 1.32 4.52 3.45
N VAL A 49 0.51 3.47 3.57
CA VAL A 49 -0.14 2.82 2.41
C VAL A 49 -1.01 3.82 1.66
N GLN A 50 -1.85 4.57 2.39
CA GLN A 50 -2.71 5.59 1.78
C GLN A 50 -1.90 6.66 1.06
N GLN A 51 -0.86 7.22 1.69
CA GLN A 51 -0.03 8.25 1.08
C GLN A 51 0.72 7.71 -0.15
N THR A 52 1.24 6.49 -0.08
CA THR A 52 1.92 5.85 -1.21
C THR A 52 0.99 5.70 -2.41
N LEU A 53 -0.28 5.32 -2.19
CA LEU A 53 -1.27 5.20 -3.26
C LEU A 53 -1.69 6.56 -3.83
N ILE A 54 -1.82 7.59 -2.98
CA ILE A 54 -2.08 8.97 -3.42
C ILE A 54 -0.94 9.50 -4.29
N ASP A 55 0.30 9.21 -3.89
CA ASP A 55 1.49 9.64 -4.62
C ASP A 55 1.69 8.83 -5.91
N TRP A 56 1.24 7.57 -5.93
CA TRP A 56 1.28 6.67 -7.08
C TRP A 56 0.28 7.04 -8.16
N HIS A 57 -0.96 7.33 -7.75
CA HIS A 57 -2.02 7.83 -8.60
C HIS A 57 -2.37 9.25 -8.13
N PRO A 58 -1.52 10.27 -8.43
CA PRO A 58 -1.87 11.64 -8.15
C PRO A 58 -3.12 11.91 -8.97
N ALA A 59 -4.26 12.07 -8.30
CA ALA A 59 -5.52 12.35 -8.95
C ALA A 59 -5.27 13.52 -9.88
N THR A 60 -5.24 13.23 -11.19
CA THR A 60 -5.12 14.27 -12.19
C THR A 60 -6.39 15.07 -12.01
N ASN A 61 -6.25 16.25 -11.41
CA ASN A 61 -7.34 17.19 -11.21
C ASN A 61 -7.88 17.48 -12.62
N ARG A 62 -8.97 16.81 -12.98
CA ARG A 62 -9.55 16.78 -14.31
C ARG A 62 -10.89 17.48 -14.29
#